data_AF-A0A493TRV4-F1
#
_entry.id   AF-A0A493TRV4-F1
#
_cell.length_a   1.000
_cell.length_b   1.000
_cell.length_c   1.000
_cell.angle_alpha   90.00
_cell.angle_beta   90.00
_cell.angle_gamma   90.00
#
_symmetry.space_group_name_H-M   'P 1'
#
loop_
_entity.id
_entity.type
_entity.pdbx_description
1 polymer ?
#
loop_
_entity_poly.entity_id
_entity_poly.type
_entity_poly.pdbx_seq_one_letter_code
_entity_poly.pdbx_strand_id
1 'polypeptide(L)' 'MGKQEVIRGWEEGVAQMSVGQRAKMTISPDYAYGSTGHPGIIPPNATLIFDVELMKLE' A
#
# COMPACT_ATOMS: atom_id res chain seq x y z
N MET A 1 -0.21 7.28 11.60
CA MET A 1 -0.12 5.91 11.06
C MET A 1 -0.34 4.93 12.21
N GLY A 2 -0.99 3.78 11.98
CA GLY A 2 -1.25 2.79 13.06
C GLY A 2 -2.71 2.63 13.50
N LYS A 3 -3.66 2.75 12.56
CA LYS A 3 -5.08 2.42 12.80
C LYS A 3 -5.61 1.30 11.90
N GLN A 4 -4.74 0.66 11.08
CA GLN A 4 -5.16 -0.30 10.05
C GLN A 4 -6.22 0.25 9.10
N GLU A 5 -6.21 1.57 8.87
CA GLU A 5 -7.10 2.23 7.90
C GLU A 5 -6.69 1.90 6.45
N VAL A 6 -5.45 1.43 6.25
CA VAL A 6 -4.90 1.05 4.95
C VAL A 6 -4.23 -0.32 5.03
N ILE A 7 -3.95 -0.93 3.87
CA ILE A 7 -3.26 -2.23 3.80
C ILE A 7 -1.85 -2.14 4.39
N ARG A 8 -1.37 -3.25 4.96
CA ARG A 8 -0.08 -3.31 5.67
C ARG A 8 1.10 -2.81 4.83
N GLY A 9 1.15 -3.17 3.55
CA GLY A 9 2.21 -2.72 2.66
C GLY A 9 2.25 -1.19 2.47
N TRP A 10 1.12 -0.50 2.61
CA TRP A 10 1.09 0.97 2.61
C TRP A 10 1.62 1.55 3.93
N GLU A 11 1.21 1.00 5.09
CA GLU A 11 1.73 1.46 6.38
C GLU A 11 3.26 1.33 6.46
N GLU A 12 3.80 0.19 6.04
CA GLU A 12 5.24 -0.07 6.08
C GLU A 12 6.03 0.71 5.02
N GLY A 13 5.51 0.82 3.79
CA GLY A 13 6.23 1.48 2.72
C GLY A 13 6.23 3.00 2.84
N VAL A 14 5.11 3.63 3.22
CA VAL A 14 5.07 5.09 3.42
C VAL A 14 5.87 5.50 4.66
N ALA A 15 5.93 4.66 5.69
CA ALA A 15 6.78 4.92 6.86
C ALA A 15 8.28 5.03 6.52
N GLN A 16 8.71 4.49 5.37
CA GLN A 16 10.09 4.60 4.88
C GLN A 16 10.31 5.78 3.92
N MET A 17 9.24 6.49 3.54
CA MET A 17 9.34 7.62 2.60
C MET A 17 9.65 8.94 3.32
N SER A 18 10.38 9.80 2.62
CA SER A 18 10.58 11.19 3.00
C SER A 18 9.53 12.10 2.35
N VAL A 19 9.15 13.21 3.00
CA VAL A 19 8.26 14.21 2.40
C VAL A 19 8.87 14.74 1.10
N GLY A 20 8.06 14.82 0.04
CA GLY A 20 8.45 15.16 -1.32
C GLY A 20 9.00 13.98 -2.15
N GLN A 21 9.17 12.80 -1.56
CA GLN A 21 9.64 11.62 -2.29
C GLN A 21 8.52 11.03 -3.15
N ARG A 22 8.86 10.63 -4.39
CA ARG A 22 8.06 9.76 -5.23
C ARG A 22 8.70 8.38 -5.34
N ALA A 23 7.91 7.33 -5.16
CA ALA A 23 8.40 5.95 -5.15
C ALA A 23 7.38 5.00 -5.78
N LYS A 24 7.89 3.95 -6.43
CA LYS A 24 7.08 2.83 -6.91
C LYS A 24 7.08 1.71 -5.87
N MET A 25 5.92 1.39 -5.32
CA MET A 25 5.75 0.33 -4.33
C MET A 25 5.15 -0.91 -4.98
N THR A 26 5.83 -2.04 -4.86
CA THR A 26 5.30 -3.35 -5.27
C THR A 26 4.93 -4.12 -4.02
N ILE A 27 3.64 -4.38 -3.83
CA ILE A 27 3.08 -4.98 -2.62
C ILE A 27 2.54 -6.36 -2.96
N SER A 28 3.11 -7.39 -2.33
CA SER A 28 2.65 -8.77 -2.47
C SER A 28 1.28 -8.97 -1.81
N PRO A 29 0.50 -9.98 -2.21
CA PRO A 29 -0.89 -10.12 -1.77
C PRO A 29 -1.05 -10.24 -0.25
N ASP A 30 -0.11 -10.89 0.43
CA ASP A 30 -0.08 -11.06 1.89
C ASP A 30 0.07 -9.74 2.66
N TYR A 31 0.63 -8.70 2.03
CA TYR A 31 0.68 -7.33 2.53
C TYR A 31 -0.44 -6.43 1.98
N ALA A 32 -1.32 -7.00 1.15
CA ALA A 32 -2.46 -6.34 0.53
C ALA A 32 -3.80 -7.02 0.91
N TYR A 33 -4.56 -7.52 -0.07
CA TYR A 33 -5.90 -8.09 0.12
C TYR A 33 -5.92 -9.64 0.21
N GLY A 34 -4.74 -10.27 0.24
CA GLY A 34 -4.56 -11.70 0.41
C GLY A 34 -5.29 -12.56 -0.62
N SER A 35 -5.66 -13.77 -0.21
CA SER A 35 -6.37 -14.74 -1.03
C SER A 35 -7.85 -14.42 -1.23
N THR A 36 -8.41 -13.46 -0.48
CA THR A 36 -9.82 -13.05 -0.63
C THR A 36 -9.95 -11.96 -1.69
N GLY A 37 -8.96 -11.08 -1.83
CA GLY A 37 -9.08 -9.90 -2.68
C GLY A 37 -10.05 -8.87 -2.09
N HIS A 38 -10.51 -7.95 -2.94
CA HIS A 38 -11.57 -6.99 -2.62
C HIS A 38 -12.71 -7.19 -3.63
N PRO A 39 -13.91 -7.63 -3.20
CA PRO A 39 -15.00 -7.98 -4.10
C PRO A 39 -15.28 -6.91 -5.16
N GLY A 40 -15.26 -7.32 -6.43
CA GLY A 40 -15.55 -6.45 -7.57
C GLY A 40 -14.44 -5.45 -7.97
N ILE A 41 -13.32 -5.39 -7.25
CA ILE A 41 -12.24 -4.42 -7.51
C ILE A 41 -10.88 -5.11 -7.64
N ILE A 42 -10.49 -5.91 -6.64
CA ILE A 42 -9.16 -6.53 -6.57
C ILE A 42 -9.32 -8.06 -6.56
N PRO A 43 -8.75 -8.78 -7.52
CA PRO A 43 -8.78 -10.24 -7.53
C PRO A 43 -8.06 -10.86 -6.33
N PRO A 44 -8.43 -12.10 -5.94
CA PRO A 44 -7.62 -12.96 -5.07
C PRO A 44 -6.14 -13.01 -5.48
N ASN A 45 -5.24 -12.96 -4.51
CA ASN A 45 -3.78 -13.11 -4.70
C ASN A 45 -3.15 -12.11 -5.68
N ALA A 46 -3.74 -10.92 -5.84
CA ALA A 46 -3.19 -9.88 -6.71
C ALA A 46 -2.01 -9.14 -6.06
N THR A 47 -0.88 -9.08 -6.77
CA THR A 47 0.22 -8.16 -6.46
C THR A 47 -0.16 -6.76 -6.93
N LEU A 48 -0.03 -5.77 -6.04
CA LEU A 48 -0.37 -4.39 -6.34
C LEU A 48 0.88 -3.56 -6.61
N ILE A 49 0.81 -2.67 -7.60
CA ILE A 49 1.89 -1.78 -7.96
C ILE A 49 1.38 -0.35 -7.87
N PHE A 50 1.90 0.41 -6.91
CA PHE A 50 1.54 1.81 -6.69
C PHE A 50 2.67 2.74 -7.13
N ASP A 51 2.31 3.88 -7.69
CA ASP A 51 3.19 5.03 -7.89
C ASP A 51 2.75 6.11 -6.90
N VAL A 52 3.58 6.39 -5.90
CA VAL A 52 3.21 7.13 -4.69
C VAL A 52 4.08 8.36 -4.56
N GLU A 53 3.48 9.49 -4.21
CA GLU A 53 4.18 10.73 -3.86
C GLU A 53 3.76 11.18 -2.46
N LEU A 54 4.72 11.36 -1.55
CA LEU A 54 4.44 11.79 -0.18
C LEU A 54 4.42 13.32 -0.10
N MET A 55 3.23 13.92 -0.15
CA MET A 55 3.07 15.37 -0.23
C MET A 55 3.40 16.11 1.09
N LYS A 56 2.89 15.60 2.22
CA LYS A 56 3.07 16.21 3.56
C LYS A 56 2.77 15.22 4.68
N LEU A 57 3.26 15.52 5.88
CA LEU A 57 2.83 14.90 7.15
C LEU A 57 2.03 15.95 7.92
N GLU A 58 0.86 15.57 8.44
CA GLU A 58 0.02 16.40 9.32
C GLU A 58 0.07 15.90 10.76
#